data_AF-A0A2V6RBE1-F1
#
_entry.id   AF-A0A2V6RBE1-F1
#
_cell.length_a   1.000
_cell.length_b   1.000
_cell.length_c   1.000
_cell.angle_alpha   90.00
_cell.angle_beta   90.00
_cell.angle_gamma   90.00
#
_symmetry.space_group_name_H-M   'P 1'
#
loop_
_entity.id
_entity.type
_entity.pdbx_description
1 polymer ?
#
loop_
_entity_poly.entity_id
_entity_poly.type
_entity_poly.pdbx_seq_one_letter_code
_entity_poly.pdbx_strand_id
1 'polypeptide(L)'
;MLRTTIAGSLPKPSWLATPRTLWAPWCLAGAALAEGKRDAVLAALKEQEAAGIDVVTDGEQSRQHFVHGFLEGIEGVDFARRVTIG
;
A
#
# COMPACT_ATOMS: atom_id res chain seq x y z
N MET A 1 -2.61 -26.88 -16.07
CA MET A 1 -1.68 -25.95 -15.41
C MET A 1 -2.49 -25.10 -14.43
N LEU A 2 -1.99 -24.86 -13.21
CA LEU A 2 -2.68 -24.03 -12.22
C LEU A 2 -2.17 -22.58 -12.32
N ARG A 3 -3.07 -21.59 -12.23
CA ARG A 3 -2.69 -20.17 -12.18
C ARG A 3 -2.30 -19.77 -10.76
N THR A 4 -1.30 -18.91 -10.66
CA THR A 4 -0.72 -18.40 -9.43
C THR A 4 -1.05 -16.92 -9.23
N THR A 5 -1.23 -16.52 -7.96
CA THR A 5 -1.42 -15.13 -7.54
C THR A 5 -1.04 -15.00 -6.07
N ILE A 6 -0.93 -13.76 -5.60
CA ILE A 6 -0.71 -13.43 -4.20
C ILE A 6 -1.99 -12.85 -3.58
N ALA A 7 -2.10 -12.88 -2.26
CA ALA A 7 -3.30 -12.40 -1.56
C ALA A 7 -3.51 -10.87 -1.66
N GLY A 8 -2.44 -10.09 -1.90
CA GLY A 8 -2.51 -8.64 -1.98
C GLY A 8 -1.21 -7.98 -1.54
N SER A 9 -1.17 -7.49 -0.29
CA SER A 9 -0.12 -6.62 0.22
C SER A 9 1.30 -7.21 0.14
N LEU A 10 2.25 -6.38 -0.26
CA LEU A 10 3.68 -6.64 -0.20
C LEU A 10 4.39 -5.62 0.72
N PRO A 11 5.60 -5.93 1.24
CA PRO A 11 6.37 -4.99 2.03
C PRO A 11 6.60 -3.68 1.27
N LYS A 12 6.31 -2.53 1.90
CA LYS A 12 6.63 -1.23 1.32
C LYS A 12 8.13 -0.99 1.34
N PRO A 13 8.71 -0.46 0.25
CA PRO A 13 10.09 -0.03 0.27
C PRO A 13 10.35 1.01 1.37
N SER A 14 11.52 0.94 2.01
CA SER A 14 11.89 1.81 3.13
C SER A 14 11.94 3.30 2.78
N TRP A 15 12.09 3.62 1.50
CA TRP A 15 12.05 4.99 0.98
C TRP A 15 10.61 5.54 0.85
N LEU A 16 9.59 4.68 0.86
CA LEU A 16 8.18 5.09 0.80
C LEU A 16 7.58 5.22 2.21
N ALA A 17 7.85 4.25 3.09
CA ALA A 17 7.34 4.23 4.46
C ALA A 17 8.26 3.42 5.40
N THR A 18 8.28 3.80 6.68
CA THR A 18 9.08 3.12 7.71
C THR A 18 8.69 1.63 7.86
N PRO A 19 9.61 0.68 7.64
CA PRO A 19 9.32 -0.74 7.80
C PRO A 19 8.92 -1.10 9.25
N ARG A 20 8.20 -2.21 9.41
CA ARG A 20 7.81 -2.78 10.72
C ARG A 20 7.07 -1.79 11.64
N THR A 21 6.40 -0.81 11.08
CA THR A 21 5.65 0.21 11.81
C THR A 21 4.16 0.12 11.46
N LEU A 22 3.31 -0.04 12.47
CA LEU A 22 1.86 0.05 12.28
C LEU A 22 1.51 1.50 11.91
N TRP A 23 0.75 1.68 10.84
CA TRP A 23 0.40 3.00 10.29
C TRP A 23 1.63 3.87 10.00
N ALA A 24 2.63 3.28 9.36
CA ALA A 24 3.85 3.98 8.98
C ALA A 24 3.52 5.30 8.22
N PRO A 25 4.03 6.45 8.68
CA PRO A 25 3.89 7.69 7.93
C PRO A 25 4.63 7.56 6.59
N TRP A 26 4.14 8.28 5.59
CA TRP A 26 4.87 8.41 4.33
C TRP A 26 6.18 9.16 4.58
N CYS A 27 7.26 8.70 3.95
CA CYS A 27 8.55 9.40 3.97
C CYS A 27 8.55 10.63 3.05
N LEU A 28 7.62 10.67 2.09
CA LEU A 28 7.50 11.71 1.05
C LEU A 28 6.18 12.49 1.20
N ALA A 29 6.11 13.67 0.57
CA ALA A 29 4.91 14.51 0.53
C ALA A 29 4.66 15.09 -0.87
N GLY A 30 3.43 15.56 -1.10
CA GLY A 30 3.04 16.24 -2.35
C GLY A 30 3.27 15.40 -3.61
N ALA A 31 3.79 16.03 -4.67
CA ALA A 31 4.05 15.36 -5.94
C ALA A 31 5.07 14.21 -5.82
N ALA A 32 6.09 14.37 -4.97
CA ALA A 32 7.08 13.32 -4.73
C ALA A 32 6.45 12.07 -4.09
N LEU A 33 5.44 12.24 -3.23
CA LEU A 33 4.68 11.11 -2.69
C LEU A 33 3.88 10.39 -3.78
N ALA A 34 3.23 11.14 -4.69
CA ALA A 34 2.48 10.56 -5.79
C ALA A 34 3.38 9.79 -6.77
N GLU A 35 4.59 10.28 -7.03
CA GLU A 35 5.62 9.58 -7.78
C GLU A 35 6.12 8.34 -7.05
N GLY A 36 6.56 8.47 -5.80
CA GLY A 36 7.06 7.34 -5.02
C GLY A 36 6.03 6.21 -4.86
N LYS A 37 4.74 6.53 -4.71
CA LYS A 37 3.69 5.50 -4.69
C LYS A 37 3.62 4.73 -6.02
N ARG A 38 3.74 5.41 -7.17
CA ARG A 38 3.76 4.76 -8.49
C ARG A 38 5.01 3.91 -8.67
N ASP A 39 6.17 4.41 -8.25
CA ASP A 39 7.43 3.68 -8.35
C ASP A 39 7.43 2.41 -7.51
N ALA A 40 6.81 2.45 -6.32
CA ALA A 40 6.71 1.29 -5.44
C ALA A 40 5.79 0.22 -6.06
N VAL A 41 4.67 0.63 -6.66
CA VAL A 41 3.80 -0.28 -7.42
C VAL A 41 4.56 -0.92 -8.58
N LEU A 42 5.34 -0.12 -9.34
CA LEU A 42 6.12 -0.65 -10.46
C LEU A 42 7.16 -1.68 -9.99
N ALA A 43 7.87 -1.43 -8.89
CA ALA A 43 8.79 -2.39 -8.29
C ALA A 43 8.08 -3.70 -7.90
N ALA A 44 6.93 -3.60 -7.22
CA ALA A 44 6.14 -4.75 -6.81
C ALA A 44 5.64 -5.58 -8.01
N LEU A 45 5.23 -4.93 -9.10
CA LEU A 45 4.83 -5.61 -10.34
C LEU A 45 6.02 -6.35 -10.96
N LYS A 46 7.18 -5.69 -11.05
CA LYS A 46 8.38 -6.27 -11.66
C LYS A 46 8.90 -7.48 -10.89
N GLU A 47 8.84 -7.46 -9.57
CA GLU A 47 9.19 -8.61 -8.74
C GLU A 47 8.24 -9.80 -8.97
N GLN A 48 6.93 -9.57 -9.05
CA GLN A 48 5.95 -10.62 -9.33
C GLN A 48 6.10 -11.20 -10.74
N GLU A 49 6.33 -10.34 -11.75
CA GLU A 49 6.60 -10.76 -13.13
C GLU A 49 7.88 -11.62 -13.19
N ALA A 50 8.95 -11.20 -12.53
CA ALA A 50 10.21 -11.95 -12.46
C ALA A 50 10.06 -13.29 -11.72
N ALA A 51 9.15 -13.37 -10.75
CA ALA A 51 8.81 -14.59 -10.04
C ALA A 51 7.89 -15.54 -10.84
N GLY A 52 7.38 -15.12 -12.00
CA GLY A 52 6.48 -15.91 -12.83
C GLY A 52 5.03 -15.99 -12.31
N ILE A 53 4.58 -15.01 -11.53
CA ILE A 53 3.19 -14.94 -11.05
C ILE A 53 2.24 -14.62 -12.21
N ASP A 54 1.19 -15.42 -12.38
CA ASP A 54 0.25 -15.29 -13.52
C ASP A 54 -0.68 -14.09 -13.41
N VAL A 55 -1.17 -13.80 -12.19
CA VAL A 55 -2.07 -12.67 -11.91
C VAL A 55 -1.42 -11.81 -10.84
N VAL A 56 -0.82 -10.71 -11.29
CA VAL A 56 -0.09 -9.76 -10.44
C VAL A 56 -1.04 -8.76 -9.75
N THR A 57 -0.59 -8.18 -8.65
CA THR A 57 -1.31 -7.10 -7.93
C THR A 57 -0.41 -5.88 -7.75
N ASP A 58 -0.99 -4.74 -7.36
CA ASP A 58 -0.24 -3.52 -7.03
C ASP A 58 0.52 -3.61 -5.69
N GLY A 59 0.45 -4.74 -4.99
CA GLY A 59 1.08 -4.98 -3.70
C GLY A 59 0.58 -4.06 -2.58
N GLU A 60 -0.56 -3.39 -2.75
CA GLU A 60 -1.10 -2.36 -1.85
C GLU A 60 -0.09 -1.25 -1.48
N GLN A 61 0.82 -0.93 -2.40
CA GLN A 61 1.92 0.01 -2.13
C GLN A 61 1.44 1.43 -1.85
N SER A 62 0.32 1.83 -2.45
CA SER A 62 -0.27 3.17 -2.29
C SER A 62 -1.14 3.33 -1.03
N ARG A 63 -1.48 2.23 -0.34
CA ARG A 63 -2.36 2.19 0.82
C ARG A 63 -1.60 2.22 2.13
N GLN A 64 -1.98 3.13 3.02
CA GLN A 64 -1.41 3.24 4.36
C GLN A 64 -2.05 2.27 5.37
N HIS A 65 -3.36 2.02 5.22
CA HIS A 65 -4.12 1.14 6.09
C HIS A 65 -5.29 0.51 5.34
N PHE A 66 -5.70 -0.69 5.75
CA PHE A 66 -6.83 -1.43 5.14
C PHE A 66 -8.18 -0.73 5.34
N VAL A 67 -8.41 -0.15 6.52
CA VAL A 67 -9.69 0.51 6.83
C VAL A 67 -9.67 2.00 6.50
N HIS A 68 -8.60 2.70 6.87
CA HIS A 68 -8.60 4.17 6.81
C HIS A 68 -8.40 4.71 5.40
N GLY A 69 -7.76 3.94 4.50
CA GLY A 69 -7.47 4.41 3.15
C GLY A 69 -8.70 4.73 2.31
N PHE A 70 -9.84 4.09 2.56
CA PHE A 70 -11.10 4.39 1.84
C PHE A 70 -12.03 5.32 2.61
N LEU A 71 -12.00 5.27 3.96
CA LEU A 71 -12.85 6.12 4.79
C LEU A 71 -12.57 7.61 4.55
N GLU A 72 -11.33 7.97 4.19
CA GLU A 72 -10.93 9.36 3.93
C GLU A 72 -11.75 10.00 2.80
N GLY A 73 -12.28 9.18 1.88
CA GLY A 73 -13.13 9.64 0.77
C GLY A 73 -14.63 9.57 1.06
N ILE A 74 -15.06 9.16 2.26
CA ILE A 74 -16.47 8.98 2.61
C ILE A 74 -16.95 10.14 3.48
N GLU A 75 -17.95 10.87 3.00
CA GLU A 75 -18.65 11.87 3.81
C GLU A 75 -19.36 11.25 5.02
N GLY A 76 -19.35 11.95 6.15
CA GLY A 76 -20.02 11.51 7.39
C GLY A 76 -19.14 10.69 8.35
N VAL A 77 -17.85 10.47 8.03
CA VAL A 77 -16.88 9.84 8.95
C VAL A 77 -16.09 10.92 9.71
N ASP A 78 -16.22 10.94 11.04
CA ASP A 78 -15.47 11.87 11.90
C ASP A 78 -14.13 11.28 12.34
N PHE A 79 -13.05 11.70 11.67
CA PHE A 79 -11.68 11.30 11.99
C PHE A 79 -11.11 11.92 13.27
N ALA A 80 -11.75 12.93 13.86
CA ALA A 80 -11.34 13.51 15.14
C ALA A 80 -11.71 12.60 16.32
N ARG A 81 -12.66 11.67 16.14
CA ARG A 81 -13.16 10.74 17.17
C ARG A 81 -12.68 9.30 16.98
N ARG A 82 -11.44 9.12 16.52
CA ARG A 82 -10.83 7.79 16.39
C ARG A 82 -10.59 7.19 17.78
N VAL A 83 -11.04 5.95 17.96
CA VAL A 83 -10.74 5.12 19.13
C VAL A 83 -9.93 3.91 18.71
N THR A 84 -8.95 3.53 19.52
CA THR A 84 -8.19 2.29 19.30
C THR A 84 -9.11 1.11 19.58
N ILE A 85 -9.27 0.22 18.61
CA ILE A 85 -9.91 -1.08 18.84
C ILE A 85 -8.89 -1.95 19.59
N GLY A 86 -9.30 -2.47 20.74
CA GLY A 86 -8.56 -3.43 21.57
C GLY A 86 -9.40 -4.65 21.85
#